data_AF-A0A7V9R9A4-F1
#
_entry.id   AF-A0A7V9R9A4-F1
#
_cell.length_a   1.000
_cell.length_b   1.000
_cell.length_c   1.000
_cell.angle_alpha   90.00
_cell.angle_beta   90.00
_cell.angle_gamma   90.00
#
_symmetry.space_group_name_H-M   'P 1'
#
loop_
_entity.id
_entity.type
_entity.pdbx_description
1 polymer ?
#
loop_
_entity_poly.entity_id
_entity_poly.type
_entity_poly.pdbx_seq_one_letter_code
_entity_poly.pdbx_strand_id
1 'polypeptide(L)'
;MSAQAPSRTDLLLAIADDELVLGWRNSEWTGIAPFLEEDVAFSSIAQGEIGHARAFYELAATELGTTADALAFDRRPDEYRCAPLVELRFVPDWARTIARHYLYETADAIRIAGVKESEWDELAGLAAKVEREEVYHLMHAQMWADRLAASTDGRRHFDEAVTELWPYALGLLEGEERERLAETVGREPVDAVERGAHTDELVPLWDEMTMVRRSAPGAEW
;
A
#
# COMPACT_ATOMS: atom_id res chain seq x y z
N MET A 1 -4.96 24.63 -14.97
CA MET A 1 -4.58 23.62 -15.99
C MET A 1 -5.36 22.37 -15.64
N SER A 2 -6.20 21.86 -16.55
CA SER A 2 -6.93 20.61 -16.28
C SER A 2 -5.88 19.52 -16.12
N ALA A 3 -5.85 18.85 -14.96
CA ALA A 3 -5.06 17.64 -14.82
C ALA A 3 -5.52 16.67 -15.93
N GLN A 4 -4.58 16.21 -16.74
CA GLN A 4 -4.85 15.16 -17.71
C GLN A 4 -5.13 13.89 -16.90
N ALA A 5 -6.18 13.14 -17.26
CA ALA A 5 -6.46 11.87 -16.58
C ALA A 5 -5.20 10.99 -16.59
N PRO A 6 -4.84 10.36 -15.46
CA PRO A 6 -3.62 9.55 -15.37
C PRO A 6 -3.62 8.49 -16.46
N SER A 7 -2.44 8.23 -17.03
CA SER A 7 -2.33 7.17 -18.03
C SER A 7 -2.54 5.81 -17.38
N ARG A 8 -2.89 4.80 -18.19
CA ARG A 8 -2.99 3.41 -17.73
C ARG A 8 -1.72 2.94 -17.03
N THR A 9 -0.56 3.37 -17.52
CA THR A 9 0.73 3.05 -16.91
C THR A 9 0.92 3.76 -15.57
N ASP A 10 0.46 5.01 -15.44
CA ASP A 10 0.49 5.71 -14.14
C ASP A 10 -0.35 4.99 -13.09
N LEU A 11 -1.51 4.44 -13.48
CA LEU A 11 -2.33 3.62 -12.59
C LEU A 11 -1.59 2.35 -12.14
N LEU A 12 -1.00 1.60 -13.08
CA LEU A 12 -0.24 0.39 -12.76
C LEU A 12 0.94 0.69 -11.82
N LEU A 13 1.68 1.76 -12.09
CA LEU A 13 2.80 2.19 -11.24
C LEU A 13 2.32 2.65 -9.87
N ALA A 14 1.21 3.41 -9.78
CA ALA A 14 0.67 3.84 -8.49
C ALA A 14 0.30 2.65 -7.59
N ILE A 15 -0.36 1.62 -8.14
CA ILE A 15 -0.70 0.40 -7.41
C ILE A 15 0.58 -0.36 -7.05
N ALA A 16 1.46 -0.63 -8.02
CA ALA A 16 2.69 -1.38 -7.77
C ALA A 16 3.62 -0.72 -6.74
N ASP A 17 3.68 0.61 -6.73
CA ASP A 17 4.48 1.39 -5.80
C ASP A 17 3.90 1.34 -4.39
N ASP A 18 2.57 1.40 -4.25
CA ASP A 18 1.91 1.23 -2.96
C ASP A 18 2.23 -0.14 -2.36
N GLU A 19 2.02 -1.19 -3.15
CA GLU A 19 2.27 -2.57 -2.77
C GLU A 19 3.73 -2.80 -2.34
N LEU A 20 4.70 -2.31 -3.13
CA LEU A 20 6.12 -2.47 -2.83
C LEU A 20 6.50 -1.77 -1.53
N VAL A 21 6.09 -0.51 -1.39
CA VAL A 21 6.45 0.34 -0.24
C VAL A 21 5.79 -0.18 1.03
N LEU A 22 4.50 -0.54 0.96
CA LEU A 22 3.79 -1.11 2.10
C LEU A 22 4.37 -2.46 2.50
N GLY A 23 4.62 -3.34 1.54
CA GLY A 23 5.25 -4.64 1.77
C GLY A 23 6.60 -4.51 2.47
N TRP A 24 7.44 -3.57 2.03
CA TRP A 24 8.72 -3.29 2.71
C TRP A 24 8.51 -2.79 4.14
N ARG A 25 7.63 -1.80 4.34
CA ARG A 25 7.33 -1.29 5.69
C ARG A 25 6.76 -2.35 6.61
N ASN A 26 5.94 -3.26 6.09
CA ASN A 26 5.38 -4.36 6.87
C ASN A 26 6.48 -5.38 7.22
N SER A 27 7.45 -5.61 6.32
CA SER A 27 8.57 -6.51 6.57
C SER A 27 9.46 -6.09 7.74
N GLU A 28 9.51 -4.79 8.08
CA GLU A 28 10.28 -4.27 9.23
C GLU A 28 9.84 -4.88 10.58
N TRP A 29 8.62 -5.43 10.65
CA TRP A 29 8.10 -6.10 11.84
C TRP A 29 8.60 -7.55 11.99
N THR A 30 9.25 -8.12 10.98
CA THR A 30 9.69 -9.53 10.99
C THR A 30 10.59 -9.83 12.20
N GLY A 31 10.10 -10.66 13.11
CA GLY A 31 10.83 -11.11 14.31
C GLY A 31 10.74 -10.14 15.50
N ILE A 32 9.93 -9.09 15.40
CA ILE A 32 9.68 -8.11 16.46
C ILE A 32 8.20 -7.79 16.66
N ALA A 33 7.28 -8.50 15.99
CA ALA A 33 5.85 -8.34 16.22
C ALA A 33 5.48 -8.68 17.67
N PRO A 34 4.34 -8.20 18.19
CA PRO A 34 3.98 -8.38 19.59
C PRO A 34 3.90 -9.84 20.07
N PHE A 35 3.62 -10.78 19.15
CA PHE A 35 3.60 -12.22 19.41
C PHE A 35 3.88 -13.01 18.13
N LEU A 36 4.32 -14.26 18.29
CA LEU A 36 4.83 -15.13 17.22
C LEU A 36 3.84 -15.33 16.08
N GLU A 37 2.56 -15.46 16.39
CA GLU A 37 1.50 -15.61 15.39
C GLU A 37 1.43 -14.39 14.45
N GLU A 38 1.69 -13.19 14.97
CA GLU A 38 1.71 -11.97 14.16
C GLU A 38 3.01 -11.80 13.40
N ASP A 39 4.14 -12.27 13.94
CA ASP A 39 5.36 -12.35 13.15
C ASP A 39 5.11 -13.18 11.88
N VAL A 40 4.44 -14.32 12.01
CA VAL A 40 4.10 -15.18 10.87
C VAL A 40 3.07 -14.51 9.96
N ALA A 41 1.96 -14.01 10.52
CA ALA A 41 0.88 -13.43 9.72
C ALA A 41 1.33 -12.17 8.98
N PHE A 42 1.97 -11.23 9.67
CA PHE A 42 2.35 -9.94 9.10
C PHE A 42 3.52 -10.06 8.13
N SER A 43 4.46 -11.00 8.36
CA SER A 43 5.48 -11.32 7.35
C SER A 43 4.88 -11.95 6.10
N SER A 44 3.84 -12.78 6.25
CA SER A 44 3.13 -13.37 5.10
C SER A 44 2.39 -12.30 4.29
N ILE A 45 1.75 -11.33 4.96
CA ILE A 45 1.10 -10.19 4.32
C ILE A 45 2.14 -9.36 3.57
N ALA A 46 3.25 -8.99 4.22
CA ALA A 46 4.35 -8.25 3.59
C ALA A 46 4.88 -8.93 2.32
N GLN A 47 5.02 -10.26 2.35
CA GLN A 47 5.41 -11.04 1.17
C GLN A 47 4.33 -11.02 0.07
N GLY A 48 3.05 -11.07 0.46
CA GLY A 48 1.90 -10.92 -0.43
C GLY A 48 1.97 -9.62 -1.21
N GLU A 49 2.11 -8.49 -0.51
CA GLU A 49 2.16 -7.16 -1.15
C GLU A 49 3.33 -7.06 -2.14
N ILE A 50 4.52 -7.52 -1.77
CA ILE A 50 5.68 -7.53 -2.68
C ILE A 50 5.41 -8.42 -3.92
N GLY A 51 4.66 -9.52 -3.75
CA GLY A 51 4.22 -10.37 -4.84
C GLY A 51 3.22 -9.68 -5.77
N HIS A 52 2.29 -8.90 -5.22
CA HIS A 52 1.32 -8.11 -5.99
C HIS A 52 2.01 -6.96 -6.72
N ALA A 53 2.91 -6.23 -6.05
CA ALA A 53 3.76 -5.21 -6.64
C ALA A 53 4.45 -5.72 -7.89
N ARG A 54 5.12 -6.87 -7.78
CA ARG A 54 5.82 -7.51 -8.90
C ARG A 54 4.87 -7.77 -10.08
N ALA A 55 3.68 -8.30 -9.82
CA ALA A 55 2.73 -8.62 -10.88
C ALA A 55 2.24 -7.36 -11.62
N PHE A 56 1.96 -6.27 -10.90
CA PHE A 56 1.61 -4.99 -11.52
C PHE A 56 2.79 -4.36 -12.28
N TYR A 57 4.01 -4.45 -11.73
CA TYR A 57 5.22 -4.01 -12.44
C TYR A 57 5.48 -4.81 -13.71
N GLU A 58 5.25 -6.12 -13.73
CA GLU A 58 5.41 -6.96 -14.94
C GLU A 58 4.45 -6.49 -16.06
N LEU A 59 3.21 -6.14 -15.69
CA LEU A 59 2.23 -5.60 -16.62
C LEU A 59 2.64 -4.20 -17.14
N ALA A 60 3.11 -3.32 -16.24
CA ALA A 60 3.59 -1.99 -16.62
C ALA A 60 4.87 -2.04 -17.48
N ALA A 61 5.76 -2.99 -17.18
CA ALA A 61 7.01 -3.18 -17.88
C ALA A 61 6.80 -3.59 -19.34
N THR A 62 5.76 -4.40 -19.61
CA THR A 62 5.36 -4.79 -20.98
C THR A 62 4.97 -3.56 -21.81
N GLU A 63 4.21 -2.64 -21.21
CA GLU A 63 3.78 -1.39 -21.87
C GLU A 63 4.92 -0.40 -22.09
N LEU A 64 5.86 -0.34 -21.14
CA LEU A 64 6.98 0.60 -21.16
C LEU A 64 8.22 0.07 -21.89
N GLY A 65 8.23 -1.21 -22.28
CA GLY A 65 9.40 -1.85 -22.90
C GLY A 65 10.60 -1.95 -21.97
N THR A 66 10.37 -2.26 -20.68
CA THR A 66 11.39 -2.39 -19.64
C THR A 66 11.19 -3.69 -18.83
N THR A 67 11.77 -3.80 -17.63
CA THR A 67 11.57 -4.93 -16.71
C THR A 67 10.92 -4.49 -15.40
N ALA A 68 10.28 -5.43 -14.69
CA ALA A 68 9.70 -5.17 -13.38
C ALA A 68 10.76 -4.69 -12.38
N ASP A 69 11.95 -5.30 -12.35
CA ASP A 69 13.04 -4.86 -11.47
C ASP A 69 13.51 -3.44 -11.77
N ALA A 70 13.57 -3.05 -13.04
CA ALA A 70 13.96 -1.69 -13.41
C ALA A 70 12.92 -0.67 -12.92
N LEU A 71 11.63 -1.01 -13.00
CA LEU A 71 10.57 -0.18 -12.42
C LEU A 71 10.66 -0.16 -10.89
N ALA A 72 10.88 -1.30 -10.24
CA ALA A 72 10.87 -1.40 -8.79
C ALA A 72 12.10 -0.77 -8.11
N PHE A 73 13.27 -0.77 -8.77
CA PHE A 73 14.53 -0.47 -8.08
C PHE A 73 15.44 0.55 -8.79
N ASP A 74 15.25 0.82 -10.09
CA ASP A 74 16.14 1.71 -10.84
C ASP A 74 15.56 3.15 -10.99
N ARG A 75 14.31 3.38 -10.57
CA ARG A 75 13.67 4.72 -10.50
C ARG A 75 14.19 5.55 -9.33
N ARG A 76 14.24 6.88 -9.52
CA ARG A 76 14.54 7.85 -8.46
C ARG A 76 13.31 8.07 -7.57
N PRO A 77 13.47 8.56 -6.32
CA PRO A 77 12.33 8.79 -5.42
C PRO A 77 11.20 9.65 -6.01
N ASP A 78 11.49 10.69 -6.80
CA ASP A 78 10.48 11.56 -7.44
C ASP A 78 9.68 10.88 -8.57
N GLU A 79 10.11 9.68 -8.98
CA GLU A 79 9.47 8.87 -10.01
C GLU A 79 8.54 7.80 -9.43
N TYR A 80 8.51 7.63 -8.10
CA TYR A 80 7.50 6.82 -7.44
C TYR A 80 6.14 7.55 -7.44
N ARG A 81 5.09 6.74 -7.34
CA ARG A 81 3.67 7.12 -7.42
C ARG A 81 2.89 6.57 -6.23
N CYS A 82 3.60 6.02 -5.24
CA CYS A 82 2.99 5.57 -3.99
C CYS A 82 2.30 6.72 -3.26
N ALA A 83 1.26 6.38 -2.52
CA ALA A 83 0.55 7.29 -1.64
C ALA A 83 1.37 7.54 -0.37
N PRO A 84 1.35 8.76 0.18
CA PRO A 84 2.09 9.07 1.40
C PRO A 84 1.74 8.17 2.60
N LEU A 85 0.54 7.55 2.64
CA LEU A 85 0.14 6.61 3.69
C LEU A 85 1.12 5.43 3.83
N VAL A 86 1.51 4.82 2.71
CA VAL A 86 2.31 3.57 2.73
C VAL A 86 3.76 3.83 3.14
N GLU A 87 4.23 5.06 3.00
CA GLU A 87 5.59 5.47 3.34
C GLU A 87 5.83 5.56 4.85
N LEU A 88 4.79 5.81 5.65
CA LEU A 88 4.89 6.14 7.07
C LEU A 88 5.38 4.94 7.90
N ARG A 89 6.45 5.11 8.67
CA ARG A 89 7.05 4.07 9.51
C ARG A 89 6.49 4.10 10.92
N PHE A 90 5.98 2.96 11.38
CA PHE A 90 5.39 2.85 12.71
C PHE A 90 6.09 1.89 13.67
N VAL A 91 7.12 1.14 13.28
CA VAL A 91 7.86 0.31 14.25
C VAL A 91 8.45 1.19 15.37
N PRO A 92 8.23 0.88 16.68
CA PRO A 92 7.56 -0.30 17.24
C PRO A 92 6.12 -0.07 17.77
N ASP A 93 5.39 0.92 17.27
CA ASP A 93 3.97 1.19 17.55
C ASP A 93 3.03 0.28 16.73
N TRP A 94 2.54 -0.78 17.39
CA TRP A 94 1.62 -1.74 16.79
C TRP A 94 0.24 -1.16 16.49
N ALA A 95 -0.30 -0.27 17.33
CA ALA A 95 -1.64 0.27 17.13
C ALA A 95 -1.70 1.16 15.89
N ARG A 96 -0.66 1.98 15.68
CA ARG A 96 -0.52 2.78 14.45
C ARG A 96 -0.28 1.92 13.21
N THR A 97 0.51 0.85 13.34
CA THR A 97 0.71 -0.12 12.26
C THR A 97 -0.61 -0.75 11.82
N ILE A 98 -1.43 -1.22 12.78
CA ILE A 98 -2.75 -1.78 12.50
C ILE A 98 -3.71 -0.74 11.92
N ALA A 99 -3.68 0.52 12.39
CA ALA A 99 -4.49 1.59 11.83
C ALA A 99 -4.14 1.85 10.35
N ARG A 100 -2.85 1.89 10.00
CA ARG A 100 -2.40 1.98 8.60
C ARG A 100 -2.88 0.79 7.78
N HIS A 101 -2.68 -0.43 8.28
CA HIS A 101 -3.09 -1.66 7.61
C HIS A 101 -4.61 -1.66 7.37
N TYR A 102 -5.43 -1.43 8.39
CA TYR A 102 -6.88 -1.32 8.27
C TYR A 102 -7.33 -0.30 7.23
N LEU A 103 -6.75 0.91 7.25
CA LEU A 103 -7.10 1.95 6.28
C LEU A 103 -6.66 1.59 4.86
N TYR A 104 -5.48 1.01 4.70
CA TYR A 104 -4.97 0.56 3.40
C TYR A 104 -5.83 -0.57 2.83
N GLU A 105 -5.99 -1.70 3.53
CA GLU A 105 -6.76 -2.84 3.03
C GLU A 105 -8.20 -2.48 2.69
N THR A 106 -8.80 -1.58 3.47
CA THR A 106 -10.18 -1.11 3.21
C THR A 106 -10.24 -0.28 1.93
N ALA A 107 -9.26 0.61 1.72
CA ALA A 107 -9.16 1.41 0.51
C ALA A 107 -8.80 0.54 -0.71
N ASP A 108 -7.93 -0.45 -0.53
CA ASP A 108 -7.46 -1.29 -1.61
C ASP A 108 -8.54 -2.25 -2.11
N ALA A 109 -9.31 -2.84 -1.19
CA ALA A 109 -10.47 -3.63 -1.57
C ALA A 109 -11.46 -2.84 -2.45
N ILE A 110 -11.61 -1.53 -2.23
CA ILE A 110 -12.41 -0.64 -3.09
C ILE A 110 -11.72 -0.44 -4.44
N ARG A 111 -10.42 -0.11 -4.43
CA ARG A 111 -9.60 0.11 -5.63
C ARG A 111 -9.58 -1.11 -6.54
N ILE A 112 -9.21 -2.29 -6.01
CA ILE A 112 -9.11 -3.54 -6.75
C ILE A 112 -10.48 -3.95 -7.30
N ALA A 113 -11.56 -3.73 -6.56
CA ALA A 113 -12.91 -3.97 -7.08
C ALA A 113 -13.20 -3.09 -8.31
N GLY A 114 -12.78 -1.82 -8.32
CA GLY A 114 -12.88 -0.94 -9.49
C GLY A 114 -11.99 -1.38 -10.66
N VAL A 115 -10.71 -1.70 -10.38
CA VAL A 115 -9.74 -2.15 -11.40
C VAL A 115 -10.17 -3.46 -12.07
N LYS A 116 -10.85 -4.35 -11.33
CA LYS A 116 -11.37 -5.62 -11.84
C LYS A 116 -12.46 -5.44 -12.92
N GLU A 117 -13.14 -4.29 -12.94
CA GLU A 117 -14.13 -3.95 -13.97
C GLU A 117 -13.50 -3.29 -15.21
N SER A 118 -12.17 -3.24 -15.30
CA SER A 118 -11.44 -2.74 -16.46
C SER A 118 -11.78 -3.52 -17.74
N GLU A 119 -11.99 -2.82 -18.85
CA GLU A 119 -12.13 -3.42 -20.20
C GLU A 119 -10.81 -4.03 -20.72
N TRP A 120 -9.71 -3.90 -19.97
CA TRP A 120 -8.44 -4.53 -20.28
C TRP A 120 -8.33 -5.88 -19.58
N ASP A 121 -8.57 -6.96 -20.33
CA ASP A 121 -8.63 -8.34 -19.85
C ASP A 121 -7.43 -8.76 -18.97
N GLU A 122 -6.19 -8.39 -19.34
CA GLU A 122 -5.02 -8.74 -18.54
C GLU A 122 -5.02 -8.05 -17.16
N LEU A 123 -5.43 -6.79 -17.09
CA LEU A 123 -5.52 -6.04 -15.83
C LEU A 123 -6.69 -6.54 -14.97
N ALA A 124 -7.86 -6.74 -15.57
CA ALA A 124 -9.02 -7.28 -14.88
C ALA A 124 -8.72 -8.69 -14.30
N GLY A 125 -8.04 -9.53 -15.07
CA GLY A 125 -7.59 -10.85 -14.63
C GLY A 125 -6.57 -10.80 -13.49
N LEU A 126 -5.63 -9.85 -13.53
CA LEU A 126 -4.68 -9.63 -12.45
C LEU A 126 -5.39 -9.14 -11.18
N ALA A 127 -6.25 -8.14 -11.27
CA ALA A 127 -7.03 -7.62 -10.14
C ALA A 127 -7.92 -8.71 -9.51
N ALA A 128 -8.58 -9.54 -10.32
CA ALA A 128 -9.36 -10.68 -9.82
C ALA A 128 -8.50 -11.71 -9.07
N LYS A 129 -7.22 -11.86 -9.43
CA LYS A 129 -6.28 -12.72 -8.69
C LYS A 129 -5.89 -12.08 -7.37
N VAL A 130 -5.46 -10.83 -7.39
CA VAL A 130 -5.06 -10.04 -6.22
C VAL A 130 -6.19 -10.01 -5.18
N GLU A 131 -7.43 -9.73 -5.60
CA GLU A 131 -8.61 -9.71 -4.72
C GLU A 131 -8.78 -11.01 -3.91
N ARG A 132 -8.53 -12.19 -4.52
CA ARG A 132 -8.67 -13.47 -3.81
C ARG A 132 -7.65 -13.65 -2.69
N GLU A 133 -6.51 -12.98 -2.81
CA GLU A 133 -5.42 -13.03 -1.83
C GLU A 133 -5.63 -11.93 -0.76
N GLU A 134 -5.96 -10.70 -1.18
CA GLU A 134 -6.21 -9.55 -0.28
C GLU A 134 -7.41 -9.73 0.66
N VAL A 135 -8.40 -10.57 0.32
CA VAL A 135 -9.49 -10.90 1.26
C VAL A 135 -8.94 -11.36 2.62
N TYR A 136 -7.81 -12.07 2.64
CA TYR A 136 -7.17 -12.49 3.89
C TYR A 136 -6.50 -11.33 4.63
N HIS A 137 -5.92 -10.37 3.91
CA HIS A 137 -5.30 -9.18 4.50
C HIS A 137 -6.38 -8.30 5.16
N LEU A 138 -7.47 -8.01 4.43
CA LEU A 138 -8.61 -7.26 4.97
C LEU A 138 -9.25 -7.96 6.19
N MET A 139 -9.39 -9.29 6.16
CA MET A 139 -9.86 -10.06 7.31
C MET A 139 -8.94 -9.91 8.53
N HIS A 140 -7.62 -9.96 8.33
CA HIS A 140 -6.64 -9.76 9.40
C HIS A 140 -6.71 -8.34 9.96
N ALA A 141 -6.80 -7.34 9.09
CA ALA A 141 -6.91 -5.94 9.47
C ALA A 141 -8.19 -5.66 10.29
N GLN A 142 -9.34 -6.19 9.87
CA GLN A 142 -10.61 -6.03 10.58
C GLN A 142 -10.59 -6.75 11.95
N MET A 143 -10.06 -7.97 12.01
CA MET A 143 -9.89 -8.70 13.26
C MET A 143 -9.07 -7.89 14.26
N TRP A 144 -8.00 -7.25 13.79
CA TRP A 144 -7.14 -6.43 14.64
C TRP A 144 -7.76 -5.11 15.07
N ALA A 145 -8.50 -4.45 14.18
CA ALA A 145 -9.31 -3.28 14.54
C ALA A 145 -10.30 -3.63 15.66
N ASP A 146 -11.03 -4.74 15.53
CA ASP A 146 -11.96 -5.23 16.55
C ASP A 146 -11.26 -5.55 17.87
N ARG A 147 -10.08 -6.19 17.80
CA ARG A 147 -9.29 -6.58 18.97
C ARG A 147 -8.78 -5.36 19.74
N LEU A 148 -8.26 -4.34 19.05
CA LEU A 148 -7.83 -3.09 19.69
C LEU A 148 -9.03 -2.38 20.32
N ALA A 149 -10.14 -2.32 19.58
CA ALA A 149 -11.39 -1.69 20.01
C ALA A 149 -12.05 -2.37 21.23
N ALA A 150 -11.69 -3.62 21.54
CA ALA A 150 -12.22 -4.37 22.68
C ALA A 150 -11.72 -3.91 24.05
N SER A 151 -10.67 -3.08 24.10
CA SER A 151 -10.15 -2.48 25.34
C SER A 151 -10.21 -0.96 25.29
N THR A 152 -10.35 -0.29 26.43
CA THR A 152 -10.41 1.19 26.48
C THR A 152 -9.14 1.82 25.94
N ASP A 153 -7.97 1.34 26.37
CA ASP A 153 -6.68 1.89 25.94
C ASP A 153 -6.36 1.55 24.47
N GLY A 154 -6.63 0.32 24.04
CA GLY A 154 -6.45 -0.09 22.65
C GLY A 154 -7.36 0.67 21.70
N ARG A 155 -8.63 0.87 22.08
CA ARG A 155 -9.57 1.71 21.33
C ARG A 155 -9.05 3.12 21.21
N ARG A 156 -8.62 3.73 22.31
CA ARG A 156 -8.11 5.10 22.31
C ARG A 156 -6.92 5.24 21.36
N HIS A 157 -5.92 4.37 21.45
CA HIS A 157 -4.76 4.42 20.57
C HIS A 157 -5.11 4.18 19.10
N PHE A 158 -5.99 3.22 18.81
CA PHE A 158 -6.42 2.93 17.44
C PHE A 158 -7.22 4.10 16.87
N ASP A 159 -8.18 4.67 17.61
CA ASP A 159 -8.99 5.80 17.14
C ASP A 159 -8.15 7.06 16.93
N GLU A 160 -7.17 7.32 17.81
CA GLU A 160 -6.18 8.39 17.65
C GLU A 160 -5.37 8.20 16.37
N ALA A 161 -4.84 6.98 16.14
CA ALA A 161 -4.07 6.65 14.95
C ALA A 161 -4.91 6.74 13.66
N VAL A 162 -6.12 6.19 13.64
CA VAL A 162 -7.01 6.31 12.48
C VAL A 162 -7.33 7.77 12.19
N THR A 163 -7.52 8.60 13.22
CA THR A 163 -7.75 10.05 13.03
C THR A 163 -6.54 10.75 12.43
N GLU A 164 -5.34 10.44 12.91
CA GLU A 164 -4.07 10.95 12.39
C GLU A 164 -3.84 10.55 10.92
N LEU A 165 -4.16 9.31 10.58
CA LEU A 165 -3.89 8.73 9.26
C LEU A 165 -5.02 8.96 8.24
N TRP A 166 -6.16 9.47 8.69
CA TRP A 166 -7.34 9.64 7.83
C TRP A 166 -7.09 10.50 6.58
N PRO A 167 -6.42 11.68 6.67
CA PRO A 167 -6.06 12.45 5.47
C PRO A 167 -5.22 11.66 4.46
N TYR A 168 -4.32 10.81 4.94
CA TYR A 168 -3.45 9.99 4.10
C TYR A 168 -4.21 8.85 3.41
N ALA A 169 -5.16 8.21 4.11
CA ALA A 169 -6.00 7.17 3.55
C ALA A 169 -6.93 7.70 2.45
N LEU A 170 -7.48 8.91 2.62
CA LEU A 170 -8.28 9.55 1.57
C LEU A 170 -7.48 9.81 0.29
N GLY A 171 -6.16 10.03 0.41
CA GLY A 171 -5.26 10.24 -0.75
C GLY A 171 -4.94 8.97 -1.55
N LEU A 172 -5.35 7.78 -1.08
CA LEU A 172 -5.18 6.54 -1.85
C LEU A 172 -6.13 6.46 -3.06
N LEU A 173 -7.33 7.03 -2.92
CA LEU A 173 -8.45 6.93 -3.85
C LEU A 173 -8.90 8.33 -4.30
N GLU A 174 -9.64 8.41 -5.40
CA GLU A 174 -10.20 9.67 -5.92
C GLU A 174 -11.71 9.53 -6.16
N GLY A 175 -12.41 10.66 -6.32
CA GLY A 175 -13.82 10.70 -6.71
C GLY A 175 -14.76 9.83 -5.84
N GLU A 176 -15.63 9.06 -6.50
CA GLU A 176 -16.62 8.20 -5.84
C GLU A 176 -16.00 7.07 -5.00
N GLU A 177 -14.78 6.63 -5.32
CA GLU A 177 -14.09 5.60 -4.53
C GLU A 177 -13.64 6.14 -3.17
N ARG A 178 -13.18 7.41 -3.14
CA ARG A 178 -12.86 8.12 -1.89
C ARG A 178 -14.10 8.32 -1.03
N GLU A 179 -15.23 8.68 -1.63
CA GLU A 179 -16.52 8.79 -0.92
C GLU A 179 -16.94 7.43 -0.33
N ARG A 180 -16.79 6.34 -1.09
CA ARG A 180 -17.08 4.98 -0.62
C ARG A 180 -16.17 4.56 0.54
N LEU A 181 -14.90 4.97 0.56
CA LEU A 181 -13.99 4.73 1.68
C LEU A 181 -14.48 5.46 2.94
N ALA A 182 -14.86 6.73 2.82
CA ALA A 182 -15.41 7.52 3.92
C ALA A 182 -16.68 6.87 4.51
N GLU A 183 -17.59 6.41 3.66
CA GLU A 183 -18.78 5.67 4.08
C GLU A 183 -18.43 4.34 4.77
N THR A 184 -17.51 3.55 4.20
CA THR A 184 -17.11 2.24 4.73
C THR A 184 -16.46 2.36 6.11
N VAL A 185 -15.57 3.33 6.29
CA VAL A 185 -14.87 3.57 7.58
C VAL A 185 -15.76 4.33 8.57
N GLY A 186 -16.84 4.96 8.10
CA GLY A 186 -17.76 5.74 8.93
C GLY A 186 -17.15 7.05 9.41
N ARG A 187 -16.36 7.71 8.56
CA ARG A 187 -15.66 8.97 8.87
C ARG A 187 -15.91 10.01 7.78
N GLU A 188 -16.20 11.23 8.19
CA GLU A 188 -16.36 12.36 7.27
C GLU A 188 -15.05 12.63 6.51
N PRO A 189 -15.10 12.88 5.20
CA PRO A 189 -13.90 13.23 4.44
C PRO A 189 -13.33 14.57 4.90
N VAL A 190 -12.01 14.65 4.89
CA VAL A 190 -11.21 15.86 5.15
C VAL A 190 -10.29 16.12 3.96
N ASP A 191 -9.51 17.20 4.00
CA ASP A 191 -8.49 17.46 2.99
C ASP A 191 -7.49 16.29 2.95
N ALA A 192 -7.41 15.63 1.79
CA ALA A 192 -6.55 14.48 1.60
C ALA A 192 -5.08 14.89 1.45
N VAL A 193 -4.18 14.03 1.90
CA VAL A 193 -2.75 14.11 1.56
C VAL A 193 -2.56 13.33 0.26
N GLU A 194 -2.58 14.06 -0.85
CA GLU A 194 -2.59 13.49 -2.19
C GLU A 194 -1.24 12.88 -2.61
N ARG A 195 -1.31 11.95 -3.56
CA ARG A 195 -0.12 11.42 -4.27
C ARG A 195 0.69 12.55 -4.89
N GLY A 196 2.01 12.32 -5.03
CA GLY A 196 2.95 13.29 -5.62
C GLY A 196 3.58 14.26 -4.61
N ALA A 197 3.20 14.18 -3.33
CA ALA A 197 3.86 14.84 -2.21
C ALA A 197 4.39 13.78 -1.23
N HIS A 198 5.53 13.17 -1.56
CA HIS A 198 6.18 12.18 -0.70
C HIS A 198 6.57 12.76 0.66
N THR A 199 6.51 11.91 1.68
CA THR A 199 6.99 12.21 3.02
C THR A 199 8.51 12.27 3.05
N ASP A 200 9.08 12.82 4.13
CA ASP A 200 10.52 12.79 4.37
C ASP A 200 11.06 11.36 4.60
N GLU A 201 10.18 10.35 4.70
CA GLU A 201 10.54 8.96 4.95
C GLU A 201 10.79 8.13 3.69
N LEU A 202 10.31 8.56 2.52
CA LEU A 202 10.49 7.80 1.27
C LEU A 202 11.97 7.69 0.89
N VAL A 203 12.74 8.77 0.98
CA VAL A 203 14.15 8.75 0.56
C VAL A 203 14.99 7.78 1.41
N PRO A 204 14.93 7.80 2.76
CA PRO A 204 15.59 6.79 3.58
C PRO A 204 15.15 5.36 3.27
N LEU A 205 13.85 5.13 3.07
CA LEU A 205 13.32 3.80 2.72
C LEU A 205 13.84 3.32 1.36
N TRP A 206 13.77 4.18 0.35
CA TRP A 206 14.30 3.91 -0.99
C TRP A 206 15.79 3.60 -0.95
N ASP A 207 16.54 4.32 -0.11
CA ASP A 207 17.97 4.10 0.05
C ASP A 207 18.31 2.71 0.56
N GLU A 208 17.55 2.23 1.54
CA GLU A 208 17.65 0.87 2.08
C GLU A 208 17.19 -0.17 1.05
N MET A 209 15.97 -0.02 0.54
CA MET A 209 15.31 -0.95 -0.37
C MET A 209 16.11 -1.22 -1.65
N THR A 210 16.75 -0.19 -2.20
CA THR A 210 17.46 -0.30 -3.49
C THR A 210 18.98 -0.44 -3.32
N MET A 211 19.50 -0.48 -2.08
CA MET A 211 20.94 -0.47 -1.79
C MET A 211 21.71 -1.53 -2.56
N VAL A 212 21.24 -2.79 -2.51
CA VAL A 212 21.93 -3.93 -3.14
C VAL A 212 21.96 -3.76 -4.66
N ARG A 213 20.81 -3.44 -5.26
CA ARG A 213 20.68 -3.19 -6.71
C ARG A 213 21.65 -2.12 -7.20
N ARG A 214 21.72 -0.99 -6.49
CA ARG A 214 22.60 0.14 -6.85
C ARG A 214 24.08 -0.15 -6.60
N SER A 215 24.40 -1.02 -5.64
CA SER A 215 25.79 -1.39 -5.33
C SER A 215 26.43 -2.29 -6.41
N ALA A 216 25.63 -2.98 -7.21
CA ALA A 216 26.09 -3.88 -8.28
C ALA A 216 25.28 -3.69 -9.58
N PRO A 217 25.44 -2.56 -10.30
CA PRO A 217 24.69 -2.30 -11.53
C PRO A 217 24.96 -3.37 -12.60
N GLY A 218 23.89 -3.94 -13.17
CA GLY A 218 23.96 -4.96 -14.22
C GLY A 218 24.19 -6.40 -13.72
N ALA A 219 24.17 -6.65 -12.42
CA ALA A 219 24.16 -8.01 -11.87
C ALA A 219 22.79 -8.69 -12.10
N GLU A 220 22.84 -10.01 -12.33
CA GLU A 220 21.67 -10.90 -12.35
C GLU A 220 21.61 -11.67 -11.02
N TRP A 221 20.41 -11.78 -10.43
CA TRP A 221 20.14 -12.41 -9.12
C TRP A 221 19.06 -13.47 -9.22
#